data_AF-A0A3C0UL89-F1
#
_entry.id   AF-A0A3C0UL89-F1
#
_cell.length_a   1.000
_cell.length_b   1.000
_cell.length_c   1.000
_cell.angle_alpha   90.00
_cell.angle_beta   90.00
_cell.angle_gamma   90.00
#
_symmetry.space_group_name_H-M   'P 1'
#
loop_
_entity.id
_entity.type
_entity.pdbx_description
1 polymer ?
#
loop_
_entity_poly.entity_id
_entity_poly.type
_entity_poly.pdbx_seq_one_letter_code
_entity_poly.pdbx_strand_id
1 'polypeptide(L)'
;MESLIKFCKITYQSFFNKLKKHKMKNSYFLIFLAIYSLLSGSMMLFNAAGTLQDYGVQNIDKDHISTIQFLGLTNIGLALNAFLFRNADNRNARNIFISSAFLAISCVLKGCYDVFGEGIAANNFVWIDMSFRLLVGLVAVYFVLKSNKEI
;
A
#
# COMPACT_ATOMS: atom_id res chain seq x y z
N MET A 1 41.23 -32.58 -6.64
CA MET A 1 40.30 -32.29 -5.53
C MET A 1 40.03 -30.79 -5.39
N GLU A 2 41.04 -29.92 -5.52
CA GLU A 2 40.88 -28.46 -5.44
C GLU A 2 39.99 -27.83 -6.53
N SER A 3 39.98 -28.38 -7.75
CA SER A 3 39.15 -27.84 -8.85
C SER A 3 37.65 -27.95 -8.58
N LEU A 4 37.21 -29.02 -7.92
CA LEU A 4 35.82 -29.25 -7.51
C LEU A 4 35.36 -28.27 -6.43
N ILE A 5 36.23 -27.96 -5.47
CA ILE A 5 35.93 -26.99 -4.40
C ILE A 5 35.78 -25.58 -4.99
N LYS A 6 36.65 -25.21 -5.95
CA LYS A 6 36.58 -23.90 -6.62
C LYS A 6 35.30 -23.75 -7.44
N PHE A 7 34.90 -24.80 -8.16
CA PHE A 7 33.67 -24.81 -8.94
C PHE A 7 32.43 -24.68 -8.04
N CYS A 8 32.37 -25.44 -6.94
CA CYS A 8 31.27 -25.37 -5.99
C CYS A 8 31.12 -23.97 -5.37
N LYS A 9 32.24 -23.33 -5.01
CA LYS A 9 32.26 -21.98 -4.44
C LYS A 9 31.75 -20.90 -5.41
N ILE A 10 32.12 -20.99 -6.68
CA ILE A 10 31.66 -20.07 -7.74
C ILE A 10 30.17 -20.22 -7.99
N THR A 11 29.68 -21.46 -8.08
CA THR A 11 28.25 -21.73 -8.31
C THR A 11 27.41 -21.27 -7.12
N TYR A 12 27.91 -21.49 -5.89
CA TYR A 12 27.24 -21.05 -4.68
C TYR A 12 27.19 -19.51 -4.56
N GLN A 13 28.30 -18.82 -4.85
CA GLN A 13 28.32 -17.35 -4.88
C GLN A 13 27.44 -16.76 -5.98
N SER A 14 27.43 -17.37 -7.17
CA SER A 14 26.57 -16.96 -8.28
C SER A 14 25.08 -17.10 -7.91
N PHE A 15 24.71 -18.22 -7.28
CA PHE A 15 23.36 -18.46 -6.79
C PHE A 15 22.95 -17.45 -5.70
N PHE A 16 23.81 -17.20 -4.71
CA PHE A 16 23.54 -16.23 -3.64
C PHE A 16 23.45 -14.79 -4.17
N ASN A 17 24.31 -14.40 -5.11
CA ASN A 17 24.24 -13.07 -5.73
C ASN A 17 22.97 -12.88 -6.57
N LYS A 18 22.49 -13.95 -7.22
CA LYS A 18 21.22 -13.94 -7.96
C LYS A 18 20.02 -13.79 -7.02
N LEU A 19 20.03 -14.47 -5.87
CA LEU A 19 19.04 -14.31 -4.81
C LEU A 19 19.02 -12.90 -4.21
N LYS A 20 20.19 -12.29 -3.99
CA LYS A 20 20.31 -10.92 -3.45
C LYS A 20 19.74 -9.86 -4.38
N LYS A 21 19.82 -10.08 -5.71
CA LYS A 21 19.40 -9.11 -6.73
C LYS A 21 17.88 -8.99 -6.89
N HIS A 22 17.10 -10.03 -6.59
CA HIS A 22 15.62 -9.98 -6.64
C HIS A 22 15.01 -9.29 -5.41
N LYS A 23 15.66 -9.39 -4.24
CA LYS A 23 15.12 -8.90 -2.96
C LYS A 23 14.95 -7.37 -2.87
N MET A 24 15.67 -6.60 -3.71
CA MET A 24 15.75 -5.14 -3.54
C MET A 24 14.56 -4.34 -4.10
N LYS A 25 13.84 -4.83 -5.11
CA LYS A 25 12.81 -4.00 -5.79
C LYS A 25 11.51 -3.83 -4.98
N ASN A 26 11.14 -4.84 -4.20
CA ASN A 26 9.90 -4.80 -3.42
C ASN A 26 10.07 -3.95 -2.14
N SER A 27 11.29 -3.90 -1.59
CA SER A 27 11.60 -3.18 -0.35
C SER A 27 11.37 -1.67 -0.49
N TYR A 28 11.76 -1.06 -1.61
CA TYR A 28 11.55 0.38 -1.85
C TYR A 28 10.07 0.75 -1.96
N PHE A 29 9.28 -0.06 -2.67
CA PHE A 29 7.85 0.20 -2.79
C PHE A 29 7.13 0.02 -1.45
N LEU A 30 7.52 -0.98 -0.64
CA LEU A 30 6.98 -1.16 0.72
C LEU A 30 7.35 0.00 1.65
N ILE A 31 8.54 0.59 1.52
CA ILE A 31 8.91 1.81 2.26
C ILE A 31 8.04 2.99 1.82
N PHE A 32 7.88 3.20 0.52
CA PHE A 32 7.02 4.24 -0.02
C PHE A 32 5.57 4.09 0.48
N LEU A 33 5.03 2.87 0.40
CA LEU A 33 3.70 2.53 0.89
C LEU A 33 3.58 2.81 2.40
N ALA A 34 4.60 2.44 3.19
CA ALA A 34 4.61 2.72 4.62
C ALA A 34 4.54 4.23 4.90
N ILE A 35 5.36 5.04 4.23
CA ILE A 35 5.35 6.50 4.41
C ILE A 35 4.00 7.09 4.00
N TYR A 36 3.48 6.71 2.83
CA TYR A 36 2.21 7.19 2.32
C TYR A 36 1.03 6.84 3.25
N SER A 37 0.93 5.57 3.66
CA SER A 37 -0.11 5.09 4.56
C SER A 37 0.01 5.71 5.96
N LEU A 38 1.23 5.99 6.43
CA LEU A 38 1.43 6.67 7.72
C LEU A 38 0.98 8.13 7.67
N LEU A 39 1.35 8.87 6.62
CA LEU A 39 0.97 10.28 6.47
C LEU A 39 -0.54 10.42 6.30
N SER A 40 -1.13 9.69 5.36
CA SER A 40 -2.58 9.70 5.14
C SER A 40 -3.34 9.20 6.36
N GLY A 41 -2.88 8.13 7.00
CA GLY A 41 -3.48 7.60 8.22
C GLY A 41 -3.43 8.57 9.39
N SER A 42 -2.32 9.29 9.57
CA SER A 42 -2.18 10.31 10.61
C SER A 42 -3.09 11.51 10.38
N MET A 43 -3.20 11.98 9.12
CA MET A 43 -4.14 13.05 8.78
C MET A 43 -5.59 12.65 9.08
N MET A 44 -5.98 11.43 8.69
CA MET A 44 -7.32 10.89 8.97
C MET A 44 -7.57 10.71 10.48
N LEU A 45 -6.57 10.24 11.24
CA LEU A 45 -6.74 9.96 12.65
C LEU A 45 -6.81 11.23 13.50
N PHE A 46 -5.91 12.19 13.26
CA PHE A 46 -5.76 13.39 14.10
C PHE A 46 -6.46 14.63 13.54
N ASN A 47 -6.73 14.69 12.23
CA ASN A 47 -7.42 15.79 11.57
C ASN A 47 -8.62 15.29 10.74
N ALA A 48 -9.44 14.42 11.35
CA ALA A 48 -10.60 13.81 10.70
C ALA A 48 -11.58 14.84 10.13
N ALA A 49 -11.90 15.89 10.90
CA ALA A 49 -12.85 16.92 10.48
C ALA A 49 -12.32 17.73 9.29
N GLY A 50 -11.06 18.17 9.31
CA GLY A 50 -10.45 18.88 8.18
C GLY A 50 -10.39 17.99 6.94
N THR A 51 -9.99 16.73 7.12
CA THR A 51 -9.99 15.73 6.03
C THR A 51 -11.38 15.57 5.40
N LEU A 52 -12.44 15.50 6.20
CA LEU A 52 -13.82 15.41 5.71
C LEU A 52 -14.27 16.66 4.95
N GLN A 53 -13.87 17.85 5.40
CA GLN A 53 -14.13 19.11 4.69
C GLN A 53 -13.40 19.13 3.34
N ASP A 54 -12.16 18.66 3.29
CA ASP A 54 -11.39 18.52 2.05
C ASP A 54 -12.04 17.52 1.09
N TYR A 55 -12.80 16.54 1.59
CA TYR A 55 -13.62 15.64 0.78
C TYR A 55 -15.01 16.21 0.41
N GLY A 56 -15.33 17.44 0.83
CA GLY A 56 -16.59 18.11 0.48
C GLY A 56 -17.77 17.81 1.41
N VAL A 57 -17.53 17.15 2.55
CA VAL A 57 -18.58 16.85 3.53
C VAL A 57 -18.97 18.13 4.28
N GLN A 58 -20.22 18.60 4.08
CA GLN A 58 -20.70 19.86 4.66
C GLN A 58 -21.23 19.70 6.09
N ASN A 59 -21.91 18.58 6.39
CA ASN A 59 -22.50 18.31 7.69
C ASN A 59 -21.75 17.16 8.38
N ILE A 60 -20.63 17.49 9.02
CA ILE A 60 -19.81 16.51 9.72
C ILE A 60 -20.48 16.14 11.04
N ASP A 61 -20.91 14.88 11.15
CA ASP A 61 -21.38 14.30 12.41
C ASP A 61 -20.30 13.41 13.08
N LYS A 62 -20.66 12.83 14.22
CA LYS A 62 -19.76 11.95 14.99
C LYS A 62 -19.45 10.64 14.26
N ASP A 63 -20.37 10.14 13.45
CA ASP A 63 -20.24 8.87 12.74
C ASP A 63 -19.25 9.01 11.57
N HIS A 64 -19.28 10.15 10.86
CA HIS A 64 -18.27 10.49 9.86
C HIS A 64 -16.87 10.57 10.47
N ILE A 65 -16.73 11.25 11.61
CA ILE A 65 -15.44 11.38 12.32
C ILE A 65 -14.94 9.99 12.73
N SER A 66 -15.78 9.18 13.38
CA SER A 66 -15.43 7.83 13.82
C SER A 66 -14.98 6.95 12.65
N THR A 67 -15.70 7.01 11.52
CA THR A 67 -15.38 6.25 10.31
C THR A 67 -14.03 6.64 9.73
N ILE A 68 -13.74 7.95 9.63
CA ILE A 68 -12.45 8.44 9.12
C ILE A 68 -11.31 8.10 10.08
N GLN A 69 -11.51 8.19 11.39
CA GLN A 69 -10.51 7.80 12.38
C GLN A 69 -10.21 6.30 12.33
N PHE A 70 -11.24 5.47 12.17
CA PHE A 70 -11.08 4.02 11.96
C PHE A 70 -10.27 3.71 10.69
N LEU A 71 -10.57 4.41 9.59
CA LEU A 71 -9.80 4.30 8.35
C LEU A 71 -8.35 4.76 8.53
N GLY A 72 -8.14 5.84 9.28
CA GLY A 72 -6.82 6.34 9.65
C GLY A 72 -6.00 5.32 10.42
N LEU A 73 -6.60 4.67 11.42
CA LEU A 73 -5.97 3.62 12.21
C LEU A 73 -5.62 2.38 11.35
N THR A 74 -6.51 2.03 10.42
CA THR A 74 -6.26 0.94 9.46
C THR A 74 -5.08 1.26 8.54
N ASN A 75 -4.96 2.49 8.04
CA ASN A 75 -3.82 2.95 7.24
C ASN A 75 -2.51 2.94 8.04
N ILE A 76 -2.54 3.35 9.32
CA ILE A 76 -1.37 3.25 10.19
C ILE A 76 -0.96 1.79 10.40
N GLY A 77 -1.92 0.89 10.63
CA GLY A 77 -1.66 -0.55 10.73
C GLY A 77 -1.03 -1.12 9.46
N LEU A 78 -1.51 -0.70 8.28
CA LEU A 78 -0.93 -1.07 6.99
C LEU A 78 0.50 -0.53 6.84
N ALA A 79 0.74 0.72 7.27
CA ALA A 79 2.05 1.34 7.23
C ALA A 79 3.08 0.58 8.07
N LEU A 80 2.70 0.21 9.30
CA LEU A 80 3.54 -0.58 10.20
C LEU A 80 3.84 -1.95 9.61
N ASN A 81 2.83 -2.63 9.05
CA ASN A 81 3.03 -3.91 8.38
C ASN A 81 3.98 -3.77 7.18
N ALA A 82 3.74 -2.79 6.30
CA ALA A 82 4.61 -2.55 5.15
C ALA A 82 6.06 -2.26 5.57
N PHE A 83 6.26 -1.48 6.63
CA PHE A 83 7.59 -1.14 7.14
C PHE A 83 8.30 -2.33 7.79
N LEU A 84 7.62 -3.09 8.65
CA LEU A 84 8.19 -4.22 9.39
C LEU A 84 8.52 -5.39 8.45
N PHE A 85 7.63 -5.69 7.51
CA PHE A 85 7.79 -6.81 6.60
C PHE A 85 8.49 -6.45 5.28
N ARG A 86 9.08 -5.25 5.16
CA ARG A 86 9.78 -4.81 3.94
C ARG A 86 10.91 -5.73 3.46
N ASN A 87 11.48 -6.51 4.37
CA ASN A 87 12.59 -7.44 4.12
C ASN A 87 12.18 -8.91 4.32
N ALA A 88 10.90 -9.16 4.62
CA ALA A 88 10.37 -10.49 4.86
C ALA A 88 10.25 -11.29 3.56
N ASP A 89 9.89 -12.57 3.70
CA ASP A 89 9.74 -13.47 2.56
C ASP A 89 8.61 -13.03 1.61
N ASN A 90 8.72 -13.46 0.36
CA ASN A 90 7.78 -13.10 -0.71
C ASN A 90 6.30 -13.34 -0.34
N ARG A 91 6.01 -14.35 0.48
CA ARG A 91 4.64 -14.65 0.93
C ARG A 91 4.04 -13.53 1.80
N ASN A 92 4.81 -12.98 2.74
CA ASN A 92 4.34 -11.92 3.63
C ASN A 92 4.18 -10.60 2.88
N ALA A 93 5.16 -10.27 2.03
CA ALA A 93 5.07 -9.10 1.15
C ALA A 93 3.85 -9.18 0.23
N ARG A 94 3.56 -10.36 -0.34
CA ARG A 94 2.36 -10.60 -1.16
C ARG A 94 1.07 -10.31 -0.39
N ASN A 95 0.94 -10.80 0.84
CA ASN A 95 -0.27 -10.55 1.63
C ASN A 95 -0.47 -9.05 1.88
N ILE A 96 0.60 -8.31 2.17
CA ILE A 96 0.53 -6.85 2.35
C ILE A 96 0.09 -6.16 1.06
N PHE A 97 0.63 -6.57 -0.10
CA PHE A 97 0.21 -6.01 -1.38
C PHE A 97 -1.26 -6.32 -1.69
N ILE A 98 -1.74 -7.53 -1.38
CA ILE A 98 -3.16 -7.89 -1.53
C ILE A 98 -4.03 -7.00 -0.64
N SER A 99 -3.72 -6.89 0.65
CA SER A 99 -4.48 -6.03 1.57
C SER A 99 -4.48 -4.57 1.15
N SER A 100 -3.33 -4.07 0.67
CA SER A 100 -3.20 -2.69 0.17
C SER A 100 -4.02 -2.46 -1.10
N ALA A 101 -4.00 -3.41 -2.03
CA ALA A 101 -4.78 -3.35 -3.26
C ALA A 101 -6.29 -3.34 -2.97
N PHE A 102 -6.76 -4.25 -2.11
CA PHE A 102 -8.17 -4.28 -1.70
C PHE A 102 -8.58 -2.96 -1.05
N LEU A 103 -7.81 -2.48 -0.08
CA LEU A 103 -8.13 -1.23 0.62
C LEU A 103 -8.18 -0.04 -0.35
N ALA A 104 -7.19 0.09 -1.23
CA ALA A 104 -7.13 1.16 -2.20
C ALA A 104 -8.31 1.12 -3.19
N ILE A 105 -8.63 -0.05 -3.75
CA ILE A 105 -9.74 -0.22 -4.69
C ILE A 105 -11.08 0.03 -4.00
N SER A 106 -11.29 -0.51 -2.80
CA SER A 106 -12.51 -0.27 -2.02
C SER A 106 -12.72 1.21 -1.70
N CYS A 107 -11.65 1.96 -1.36
CA CYS A 107 -11.74 3.40 -1.16
C CYS A 107 -12.19 4.13 -2.44
N VAL A 108 -11.62 3.77 -3.59
CA VAL A 108 -11.98 4.38 -4.89
C VAL A 108 -13.42 4.03 -5.25
N LEU A 109 -13.86 2.79 -5.08
CA LEU A 109 -15.24 2.38 -5.35
C LEU A 109 -16.24 3.12 -4.46
N LYS A 110 -15.93 3.26 -3.16
CA LYS A 110 -16.76 4.04 -2.24
C LYS A 110 -16.81 5.51 -2.65
N GLY A 111 -15.67 6.12 -2.97
CA GLY A 111 -15.64 7.50 -3.47
C GLY A 111 -16.44 7.70 -4.75
N CYS A 112 -16.39 6.75 -5.69
CA CYS A 112 -17.22 6.80 -6.90
C CYS A 112 -18.70 6.70 -6.57
N TYR A 113 -19.08 5.80 -5.66
CA TYR A 113 -20.47 5.67 -5.21
C TYR A 113 -20.97 6.96 -4.55
N ASP A 114 -20.14 7.62 -3.75
CA ASP A 114 -20.50 8.86 -3.06
C ASP A 114 -20.72 10.02 -4.03
N VAL A 115 -19.86 10.13 -5.04
CA VAL A 115 -19.95 11.19 -6.05
C VAL A 115 -21.10 10.94 -7.03
N PHE A 116 -21.21 9.72 -7.59
CA PHE A 116 -22.17 9.43 -8.67
C PHE A 116 -23.51 8.90 -8.16
N GLY A 117 -23.52 8.17 -7.05
CA GLY A 117 -24.70 7.56 -6.45
C GLY A 117 -25.42 8.51 -5.48
N GLU A 118 -24.67 9.16 -4.60
CA GLU A 118 -25.24 10.10 -3.61
C GLU A 118 -25.20 11.57 -4.07
N GLY A 119 -24.54 11.87 -5.18
CA GLY A 119 -24.49 13.21 -5.76
C GLY A 119 -23.62 14.19 -4.95
N ILE A 120 -22.66 13.68 -4.17
CA ILE A 120 -21.76 14.51 -3.37
C ILE A 120 -20.85 15.31 -4.32
N ALA A 121 -20.74 16.62 -4.07
CA ALA A 121 -19.92 17.51 -4.88
C ALA A 121 -18.42 17.14 -4.75
N ALA A 122 -17.86 16.57 -5.82
CA ALA A 122 -16.44 16.25 -5.87
C ALA A 122 -15.61 17.48 -6.23
N ASN A 123 -14.69 17.86 -5.34
CA ASN A 123 -13.69 18.89 -5.64
C ASN A 123 -12.44 18.26 -6.29
N ASN A 124 -11.49 19.10 -6.73
CA ASN A 124 -10.25 18.63 -7.34
C ASN A 124 -9.41 17.74 -6.39
N PHE A 125 -9.47 18.00 -5.08
CA PHE A 125 -8.73 17.23 -4.09
C PHE A 125 -9.20 15.77 -4.04
N VAL A 126 -10.53 15.55 -4.00
CA VAL A 126 -11.16 14.21 -4.03
C VAL A 126 -10.66 13.42 -5.24
N TRP A 127 -10.69 14.02 -6.44
CA TRP A 127 -10.25 13.35 -7.67
C TRP A 127 -8.76 13.00 -7.67
N ILE A 128 -7.92 13.91 -7.16
CA ILE A 128 -6.48 13.69 -7.06
C ILE A 128 -6.20 12.54 -6.09
N ASP A 129 -6.81 12.55 -4.90
CA ASP A 129 -6.62 11.50 -3.90
C ASP A 129 -7.13 10.15 -4.40
N MET A 130 -8.31 10.09 -5.02
CA MET A 130 -8.84 8.86 -5.63
C MET A 130 -7.93 8.32 -6.73
N SER A 131 -7.42 9.19 -7.61
CA SER A 131 -6.50 8.80 -8.67
C SER A 131 -5.19 8.24 -8.12
N PHE A 132 -4.68 8.87 -7.06
CA PHE A 132 -3.45 8.44 -6.40
C PHE A 132 -3.64 7.08 -5.70
N ARG A 133 -4.75 6.91 -4.97
CA ARG A 133 -5.11 5.62 -4.35
C ARG A 133 -5.27 4.53 -5.39
N LEU A 134 -5.94 4.82 -6.51
CA LEU A 134 -6.08 3.87 -7.60
C LEU A 134 -4.72 3.45 -8.15
N LEU A 135 -3.81 4.41 -8.38
CA LEU A 135 -2.45 4.12 -8.83
C LEU A 135 -1.70 3.23 -7.83
N VAL A 136 -1.74 3.55 -6.54
CA VAL A 136 -1.13 2.72 -5.47
C VAL A 136 -1.72 1.30 -5.48
N GLY A 137 -3.04 1.17 -5.61
CA GLY A 137 -3.73 -0.11 -5.72
C GLY A 137 -3.28 -0.93 -6.93
N LEU A 138 -3.20 -0.31 -8.11
CA LEU A 138 -2.75 -0.96 -9.34
C LEU A 138 -1.29 -1.41 -9.26
N VAL A 139 -0.41 -0.59 -8.67
CA VAL A 139 0.99 -0.95 -8.45
C VAL A 139 1.08 -2.13 -7.47
N ALA A 140 0.27 -2.14 -6.40
CA ALA A 140 0.20 -3.27 -5.48
C ALA A 140 -0.27 -4.56 -6.19
N VAL A 141 -1.31 -4.49 -7.02
CA VAL A 141 -1.77 -5.63 -7.86
C VAL A 141 -0.66 -6.11 -8.79
N TYR A 142 0.07 -5.20 -9.43
CA TYR A 142 1.21 -5.57 -10.27
C TYR A 142 2.26 -6.37 -9.49
N PHE A 143 2.60 -5.96 -8.27
CA PHE A 143 3.54 -6.70 -7.43
C PHE A 143 2.99 -8.05 -6.97
N VAL A 144 1.68 -8.18 -6.71
CA VAL A 144 1.04 -9.49 -6.45
C VAL A 144 1.20 -10.42 -7.65
N LEU A 145 0.83 -9.96 -8.86
CA LEU A 145 0.91 -10.75 -10.08
C LEU A 145 2.36 -11.15 -10.41
N LYS A 146 3.31 -10.23 -10.20
CA LYS A 146 4.73 -10.52 -10.37
C LYS A 146 5.22 -11.56 -9.37
N SER A 147 4.83 -11.46 -8.10
CA SER A 147 5.23 -12.43 -7.06
C SER A 147 4.72 -13.84 -7.34
N ASN A 148 3.56 -13.99 -8.00
CA ASN A 148 3.02 -15.30 -8.40
C ASN A 148 3.79 -15.95 -9.56
N LYS A 149 4.54 -15.18 -10.36
CA LYS A 149 5.39 -15.74 -11.44
C LYS A 149 6.75 -16.23 -10.95
N GLU A 150 7.13 -15.87 -9.73
CA GLU A 150 8.42 -16.23 -9.11
C GLU A 150 8.31 -17.45 -8.17
N ILE A 151 7.10 -18.01 -8.01
CA ILE A 151 6.78 -19.24 -7.27
C ILE A 151 6.55 -20.36 -8.29
#